data_AF-A0A2G8PH85-F1
#
_entry.id   AF-A0A2G8PH85-F1
#
_cell.length_a   1.000
_cell.length_b   1.000
_cell.length_c   1.000
_cell.angle_alpha   90.00
_cell.angle_beta   90.00
_cell.angle_gamma   90.00
#
_symmetry.space_group_name_H-M   'P 1'
#
loop_
_entity.id
_entity.type
_entity.pdbx_description
1 polymer ?
#
loop_
_entity_poly.entity_id
_entity_poly.type
_entity_poly.pdbx_seq_one_letter_code
_entity_poly.pdbx_strand_id
1 'polypeptide(L)'
;MLSRGPLVVATVIRTQGSVPRQAGAKLAVGSDGTLLGTVGGGAAEAEVIARAQTLLQTAVPVGDGDGESSPAGMPVSLDLNSPPLGVCGGRMHIWLQRWQGSLAQTLVAQILQALTQGQRAWLITPLHPQGFPYLSLSDSGAEHFAPLPSRPQLLAGSWVEPLLPSPTLLIVGAGHCGLSLAQEGIPETAFS
;
A
#
# COMPACT_ATOMS: atom_id res chain seq x y z
N MET A 1 9.80 -8.62 -5.33
CA MET A 1 10.03 -8.49 -3.87
C MET A 1 9.50 -9.71 -3.11
N LEU A 2 8.19 -10.01 -3.12
CA LEU A 2 7.63 -11.17 -2.39
C LEU A 2 8.22 -12.53 -2.79
N SER A 3 8.66 -12.67 -4.05
CA SER A 3 9.36 -13.88 -4.53
C SER A 3 10.77 -14.05 -3.96
N ARG A 4 11.34 -13.01 -3.36
CA ARG A 4 12.70 -13.01 -2.76
C ARG A 4 12.67 -13.10 -1.24
N GLY A 5 11.50 -12.97 -0.61
CA GLY A 5 11.37 -13.00 0.84
C GLY A 5 10.22 -12.12 1.35
N PRO A 6 10.03 -12.07 2.67
CA PRO A 6 9.03 -11.22 3.30
C PRO A 6 9.31 -9.74 3.03
N LEU A 7 8.25 -8.95 3.02
CA LEU A 7 8.31 -7.49 2.96
C LEU A 7 7.31 -6.87 3.94
N VAL A 8 7.49 -5.59 4.24
CA VAL A 8 6.52 -4.79 5.00
C VAL A 8 5.99 -3.68 4.11
N VAL A 9 4.67 -3.55 4.04
CA VAL A 9 3.99 -2.41 3.40
C VAL A 9 3.60 -1.42 4.48
N ALA A 10 4.23 -0.25 4.46
CA ALA A 10 3.83 0.91 5.22
C ALA A 10 2.76 1.69 4.46
N THR A 11 1.61 1.96 5.08
CA THR A 11 0.54 2.79 4.51
C THR A 11 0.24 3.97 5.43
N VAL A 12 0.29 5.19 4.91
CA VAL A 12 -0.18 6.38 5.64
C VAL A 12 -1.71 6.30 5.72
N ILE A 13 -2.25 6.05 6.91
CA ILE A 13 -3.70 5.86 7.13
C ILE A 13 -4.40 7.14 7.62
N ARG A 14 -3.63 8.08 8.18
CA ARG A 14 -4.14 9.37 8.64
C ARG A 14 -3.02 10.39 8.74
N THR A 15 -3.33 11.64 8.46
CA THR A 15 -2.42 12.77 8.61
C THR A 15 -3.12 13.91 9.34
N GLN A 16 -2.34 14.80 9.95
CA GLN A 16 -2.83 16.03 10.56
C GLN A 16 -1.78 17.14 10.35
N GLY A 17 -2.22 18.36 10.03
CA GLY A 17 -1.30 19.47 9.79
C GLY A 17 -0.56 19.35 8.45
N SER A 18 0.60 20.01 8.35
CA SER A 18 1.41 20.01 7.13
C SER A 18 2.31 18.78 7.10
N VAL A 19 2.11 17.90 6.11
CA VAL A 19 2.83 16.64 5.94
C VAL A 19 3.26 16.46 4.49
N PRO A 20 4.38 15.77 4.21
CA PRO A 20 4.92 15.64 2.85
C PRO A 20 4.06 14.74 1.93
N ARG A 21 3.29 13.81 2.49
CA ARG A 21 2.37 12.93 1.77
C ARG A 21 1.05 12.81 2.49
N GLN A 22 0.00 12.62 1.70
CA GLN A 22 -1.37 12.43 2.19
C GLN A 22 -1.65 10.96 2.52
N ALA A 23 -2.78 10.71 3.19
CA ALA A 23 -3.27 9.36 3.42
C ALA A 23 -3.39 8.58 2.09
N GLY A 24 -3.04 7.30 2.13
CA GLY A 24 -2.91 6.44 0.95
C GLY A 24 -1.50 6.33 0.38
N ALA A 25 -0.56 7.19 0.77
CA ALA A 25 0.85 7.00 0.41
C ALA A 25 1.41 5.70 1.01
N LYS A 26 2.23 5.00 0.23
CA LYS A 26 2.77 3.68 0.59
C LYS A 26 4.27 3.58 0.34
N LEU A 27 4.93 2.81 1.20
CA LEU A 27 6.31 2.37 1.04
C LEU A 27 6.38 0.86 1.33
N ALA A 28 6.90 0.08 0.39
CA ALA A 28 7.24 -1.32 0.60
C ALA A 28 8.73 -1.44 0.94
N VAL A 29 9.03 -2.17 2.01
CA VAL A 29 10.39 -2.45 2.51
C VAL A 29 10.62 -3.95 2.45
N GLY A 30 11.52 -4.39 1.58
CA GLY A 30 11.91 -5.79 1.44
C GLY A 30 12.90 -6.21 2.52
N SER A 31 12.89 -7.50 2.88
CA SER A 31 13.94 -8.11 3.71
C SER A 31 15.33 -8.06 3.06
N ASP A 32 15.41 -7.92 1.74
CA ASP A 32 16.64 -7.72 0.97
C ASP A 32 17.09 -6.25 0.90
N GLY A 33 16.42 -5.34 1.60
CA GLY A 33 16.70 -3.91 1.59
C GLY A 33 16.09 -3.14 0.42
N THR A 34 15.37 -3.81 -0.51
CA THR A 34 14.69 -3.14 -1.61
C THR A 34 13.59 -2.22 -1.07
N LEU A 35 13.48 -1.00 -1.62
CA LEU A 35 12.45 -0.02 -1.29
C LEU A 35 11.62 0.29 -2.54
N LEU A 36 10.29 0.32 -2.41
CA LEU A 36 9.37 0.77 -3.48
C LEU A 36 8.31 1.72 -2.92
N GLY A 37 8.16 2.89 -3.56
CA GLY A 37 7.27 3.94 -3.10
C GLY A 37 7.92 4.85 -2.06
N THR A 38 7.11 5.69 -1.42
CA THR A 38 7.57 6.66 -0.41
C THR A 38 6.40 7.08 0.48
N VAL A 39 6.70 7.35 1.75
CA VAL A 39 5.77 7.97 2.70
C VAL A 39 6.05 9.46 2.89
N GLY A 40 7.06 10.01 2.20
CA GLY A 40 7.38 11.44 2.23
C GLY A 40 8.85 11.79 2.35
N GLY A 41 9.75 10.81 2.42
CA GLY A 41 11.19 11.03 2.48
C GLY A 41 11.71 11.54 3.83
N GLY A 42 13.00 11.86 3.86
CA GLY A 42 13.69 12.44 5.01
C GLY A 42 13.76 11.53 6.24
N ALA A 43 13.91 12.14 7.42
CA ALA A 43 14.03 11.43 8.69
C ALA A 43 12.76 10.63 9.04
N ALA A 44 11.58 11.08 8.59
CA ALA A 44 10.31 10.38 8.84
C ALA A 44 10.27 9.04 8.09
N GLU A 45 10.69 9.03 6.83
CA GLU A 45 10.79 7.80 6.04
C GLU A 45 11.85 6.84 6.61
N ALA A 46 12.99 7.38 7.07
CA ALA A 46 14.03 6.56 7.71
C ALA A 46 13.51 5.85 8.98
N GLU A 47 12.73 6.53 9.83
CA GLU A 47 12.08 5.92 11.00
C GLU A 47 11.09 4.82 10.58
N VAL A 48 10.30 5.04 9.52
CA VAL A 48 9.38 4.02 8.99
C VAL A 48 10.13 2.80 8.49
N ILE A 49 11.23 2.99 7.75
CA ILE A 49 12.08 1.90 7.26
C ILE A 49 12.66 1.11 8.43
N ALA A 50 13.19 1.79 9.47
CA ALA A 50 13.74 1.13 10.65
C ALA A 50 12.68 0.28 11.38
N ARG A 51 11.47 0.83 11.58
CA ARG A 51 10.35 0.08 12.18
C ARG A 51 9.93 -1.12 11.33
N ALA A 52 9.89 -0.96 10.02
CA ALA A 52 9.59 -2.04 9.08
C ALA A 52 10.64 -3.16 9.12
N GLN A 53 11.93 -2.80 9.18
CA GLN A 53 13.03 -3.76 9.35
C GLN A 53 12.92 -4.53 10.67
N THR A 54 12.60 -3.86 11.77
CA THR A 54 12.33 -4.53 13.05
C THR A 54 11.18 -5.52 12.93
N LEU A 55 10.07 -5.16 12.28
CA LEU A 55 8.93 -6.05 12.07
C LEU A 55 9.27 -7.26 11.16
N LEU A 56 10.21 -7.08 10.22
CA LEU A 56 10.74 -8.17 9.42
C LEU A 56 11.61 -9.15 10.23
N GLN A 57 12.29 -8.65 11.27
CA GLN A 57 13.18 -9.47 12.11
C GLN A 57 12.44 -10.17 13.26
N THR A 58 11.41 -9.56 13.84
CA THR A 58 10.74 -10.10 15.04
C THR A 58 9.83 -11.29 14.78
N ALA A 59 9.28 -11.44 13.57
CA ALA A 59 8.47 -12.61 13.22
C ALA A 59 9.37 -13.77 12.74
N VAL A 60 10.25 -14.22 13.65
CA VAL A 60 11.04 -15.46 13.50
C VAL A 60 10.07 -16.67 13.55
N PRO A 61 10.28 -17.73 12.75
CA PRO A 61 9.36 -18.87 12.68
C PRO A 61 9.19 -19.57 14.03
N VAL A 62 7.96 -19.90 14.38
CA VAL A 62 7.66 -20.82 15.49
C VAL A 62 7.63 -22.24 14.90
N GLY A 63 8.73 -22.98 15.07
CA GLY A 63 8.79 -24.43 14.91
C GLY A 63 9.12 -24.96 13.50
N ASP A 64 9.61 -26.20 13.47
CA ASP A 64 10.13 -26.95 12.31
C ASP A 64 9.08 -27.33 11.23
N GLY A 65 8.00 -26.55 11.09
CA GLY A 65 6.96 -26.75 10.08
C GLY A 65 6.87 -25.53 9.15
N ASP A 66 6.83 -25.79 7.84
CA ASP A 66 6.43 -25.00 6.66
C ASP A 66 6.73 -23.48 6.58
N GLY A 67 7.42 -22.88 7.56
CA GLY A 67 7.97 -21.52 7.52
C GLY A 67 6.96 -20.36 7.51
N GLU A 68 5.66 -20.59 7.61
CA GLU A 68 4.66 -19.50 7.58
C GLU A 68 4.43 -18.92 8.98
N SER A 69 5.02 -17.76 9.26
CA SER A 69 4.71 -16.98 10.48
C SER A 69 3.35 -16.29 10.33
N SER A 70 2.62 -16.17 11.44
CA SER A 70 1.33 -15.48 11.51
C SER A 70 1.40 -14.04 10.96
N PRO A 71 0.28 -13.50 10.42
CA PRO A 71 0.20 -12.10 10.06
C PRO A 71 0.63 -11.19 11.21
N ALA A 72 1.39 -10.16 10.87
CA ALA A 72 1.88 -9.18 11.83
C ALA A 72 1.69 -7.78 11.28
N GLY A 73 0.92 -6.98 12.00
CA GLY A 73 0.72 -5.56 11.73
C GLY A 73 0.94 -4.71 12.97
N MET A 74 1.37 -3.46 12.78
CA MET A 74 1.53 -2.52 13.88
C MET A 74 1.32 -1.05 13.46
N PRO A 75 0.79 -0.21 14.36
CA PRO A 75 0.70 1.21 14.12
C PRO A 75 2.04 1.91 14.41
N VAL A 76 2.35 2.93 13.62
CA VAL A 76 3.45 3.88 13.82
C VAL A 76 2.86 5.28 13.78
N SER A 77 3.17 6.10 14.79
CA SER A 77 2.77 7.51 14.84
C SER A 77 4.01 8.38 14.87
N LEU A 78 4.13 9.30 13.92
CA LEU A 78 5.26 10.20 13.77
C LEU A 78 4.79 11.63 14.02
N ASP A 79 5.44 12.31 14.96
CA ASP A 79 5.28 13.73 15.20
C ASP A 79 6.37 14.50 14.45
N LEU A 80 5.99 15.13 13.35
CA LEU A 80 6.92 15.88 12.52
C LEU A 80 7.22 17.27 13.10
N ASN A 81 6.56 17.66 14.20
CA ASN A 81 6.86 18.91 14.91
C ASN A 81 8.12 18.82 15.78
N SER A 82 8.60 17.61 16.06
CA SER A 82 9.68 17.35 17.01
C SER A 82 10.96 16.91 16.29
N PRO A 83 12.16 17.37 16.71
CA PRO A 83 13.43 16.85 16.20
C PRO A 83 13.53 15.32 16.41
N PRO A 84 14.11 14.54 15.47
CA PRO A 84 14.80 14.96 14.25
C PRO A 84 13.87 15.14 13.02
N LEU A 85 12.55 14.98 13.18
CA LEU A 85 11.58 15.00 12.07
C LEU A 85 11.13 16.41 11.65
N GLY A 86 11.45 17.42 12.49
CA GLY A 86 11.03 18.83 12.58
C GLY A 86 10.87 19.73 11.34
N VAL A 87 10.79 19.22 10.10
CA VAL A 87 10.70 20.04 8.88
C VAL A 87 9.25 20.33 8.48
N CYS A 88 8.34 19.41 8.76
CA CYS A 88 6.91 19.54 8.44
C CYS A 88 6.11 19.65 9.74
N GLY A 89 5.26 20.66 9.91
CA GLY A 89 4.51 20.89 11.16
C GLY A 89 3.30 19.97 11.37
N GLY A 90 3.43 18.67 11.13
CA GLY A 90 2.31 17.72 11.06
C GLY A 90 2.50 16.43 11.84
N ARG A 91 1.48 15.59 11.84
CA ARG A 91 1.51 14.23 12.38
C ARG A 91 1.08 13.24 11.33
N MET A 92 1.73 12.08 11.32
CA MET A 92 1.41 10.97 10.42
C MET A 92 1.12 9.73 11.24
N HIS A 93 0.03 9.04 10.91
CA HIS A 93 -0.27 7.70 11.40
C HIS A 93 -0.12 6.73 10.24
N ILE A 94 0.70 5.71 10.45
CA ILE A 94 1.13 4.76 9.45
C ILE A 94 0.82 3.37 9.98
N TRP A 95 0.24 2.52 9.14
CA TRP A 95 0.09 1.10 9.41
C TRP A 95 1.21 0.35 8.71
N LEU A 96 1.97 -0.44 9.47
CA LEU A 96 2.92 -1.41 8.93
C LEU A 96 2.23 -2.77 8.85
N GLN A 97 2.21 -3.36 7.66
CA GLN A 97 1.71 -4.72 7.44
C GLN A 97 2.83 -5.59 6.89
N ARG A 98 3.12 -6.73 7.53
CA ARG A 98 4.02 -7.73 6.98
C ARG A 98 3.30 -8.61 5.94
N TRP A 99 3.95 -8.83 4.81
CA TRP A 99 3.49 -9.67 3.71
C TRP A 99 4.51 -10.78 3.45
N GLN A 100 4.05 -12.02 3.52
CA GLN A 100 4.89 -13.21 3.30
C GLN A 100 4.07 -14.44 2.94
N GLY A 101 4.76 -15.47 2.48
CA GLY A 101 4.17 -16.78 2.24
C GLY A 101 3.17 -16.83 1.10
N SER A 102 2.51 -17.97 1.01
CA SER A 102 1.48 -18.31 0.03
C SER A 102 0.27 -17.38 0.12
N LEU A 103 -0.11 -16.93 1.32
CA LEU A 103 -1.23 -16.00 1.53
C LEU A 103 -0.98 -14.66 0.81
N ALA A 104 0.20 -14.06 1.01
CA ALA A 104 0.55 -12.80 0.35
C ALA A 104 0.69 -12.97 -1.18
N GLN A 105 1.29 -14.07 -1.63
CA GLN A 105 1.45 -14.36 -3.06
C GLN A 105 0.08 -14.54 -3.74
N THR A 106 -0.83 -15.26 -3.10
CA THR A 106 -2.20 -15.48 -3.59
C THR A 106 -2.95 -14.16 -3.70
N LEU A 107 -2.87 -13.31 -2.67
CA LEU A 107 -3.53 -12.00 -2.70
C LEU A 107 -3.00 -11.12 -3.83
N VAL A 108 -1.68 -11.07 -4.03
CA VAL A 108 -1.09 -10.32 -5.14
C VAL A 108 -1.54 -10.88 -6.50
N ALA A 109 -1.58 -12.20 -6.66
CA ALA A 109 -2.08 -12.82 -7.88
C ALA A 109 -3.54 -12.45 -8.15
N GLN A 110 -4.40 -12.43 -7.12
CA GLN A 110 -5.79 -12.00 -7.24
C GLN A 110 -5.92 -10.51 -7.62
N ILE A 111 -5.08 -9.64 -7.03
CA ILE A 111 -5.03 -8.21 -7.39
C ILE A 111 -4.70 -8.06 -8.88
N LEU A 112 -3.63 -8.72 -9.33
CA LEU A 112 -3.20 -8.65 -10.72
C LEU A 112 -4.27 -9.21 -11.66
N GLN A 113 -4.91 -10.32 -11.30
CA GLN A 113 -5.98 -10.91 -12.09
C GLN A 113 -7.17 -9.95 -12.24
N ALA A 114 -7.65 -9.36 -11.14
CA ALA A 114 -8.76 -8.40 -11.19
C ALA A 114 -8.42 -7.20 -12.09
N LEU A 115 -7.25 -6.60 -11.89
CA LEU A 115 -6.83 -5.42 -12.65
C LEU A 115 -6.60 -5.71 -14.13
N THR A 116 -6.00 -6.86 -14.47
CA THR A 116 -5.78 -7.27 -15.88
C THR A 116 -7.08 -7.62 -16.61
N GLN A 117 -8.11 -8.05 -15.87
CA GLN A 117 -9.46 -8.28 -16.41
C GLN A 117 -10.30 -7.00 -16.52
N GLY A 118 -9.73 -5.83 -16.22
CA GLY A 118 -10.47 -4.56 -16.21
C GLY A 118 -11.48 -4.45 -15.07
N GLN A 119 -11.37 -5.31 -14.05
CA GLN A 119 -12.27 -5.33 -12.91
C GLN A 119 -11.75 -4.41 -11.81
N ARG A 120 -12.61 -3.53 -11.30
CA ARG A 120 -12.34 -2.79 -10.06
C ARG A 120 -12.39 -3.74 -8.87
N ALA A 121 -11.50 -3.53 -7.91
CA ALA A 121 -11.48 -4.26 -6.64
C ALA A 121 -11.26 -3.28 -5.49
N TRP A 122 -11.44 -3.75 -4.26
CA TRP A 122 -11.08 -3.02 -3.06
C TRP A 122 -10.14 -3.86 -2.21
N LEU A 123 -9.00 -3.29 -1.85
CA LEU A 123 -8.11 -3.89 -0.88
C LEU A 123 -8.54 -3.41 0.51
N ILE A 124 -8.94 -4.35 1.35
CA ILE A 124 -9.34 -4.10 2.72
C ILE A 124 -8.22 -4.58 3.62
N THR A 125 -7.63 -3.66 4.40
CA THR A 125 -6.55 -3.93 5.35
C THR A 125 -7.05 -3.72 6.77
N PRO A 126 -7.36 -4.79 7.52
CA PRO A 126 -7.73 -4.68 8.92
C PRO A 126 -6.59 -4.06 9.75
N LEU A 127 -6.87 -3.05 10.56
CA LEU A 127 -5.86 -2.36 11.37
C LEU A 127 -5.73 -2.96 12.77
N HIS A 128 -5.55 -4.28 12.83
CA HIS A 128 -5.22 -5.00 14.05
C HIS A 128 -4.06 -5.99 13.79
N PRO A 129 -3.25 -6.33 14.81
CA PRO A 129 -1.97 -7.00 14.58
C PRO A 129 -2.03 -8.36 13.86
N GLN A 130 -3.12 -9.10 14.04
CA GLN A 130 -3.33 -10.42 13.44
C GLN A 130 -4.08 -10.35 12.10
N GLY A 131 -4.48 -9.16 11.66
CA GLY A 131 -5.18 -8.95 10.41
C GLY A 131 -4.26 -9.13 9.22
N PHE A 132 -4.81 -9.65 8.14
CA PHE A 132 -4.15 -9.66 6.84
C PHE A 132 -5.07 -9.03 5.79
N PRO A 133 -4.52 -8.27 4.82
CA PRO A 133 -5.33 -7.68 3.77
C PRO A 133 -6.09 -8.73 2.95
N TYR A 134 -7.23 -8.36 2.40
CA TYR A 134 -8.01 -9.20 1.50
C TYR A 134 -8.74 -8.34 0.46
N LEU A 135 -9.19 -8.97 -0.63
CA LEU A 135 -9.92 -8.30 -1.70
C LEU A 135 -11.44 -8.45 -1.55
N SER A 136 -12.15 -7.37 -1.84
CA SER A 136 -13.55 -7.42 -2.25
C SER A 136 -13.68 -7.05 -3.73
N LEU A 137 -14.49 -7.81 -4.47
CA LEU A 137 -14.72 -7.62 -5.91
C LEU A 137 -16.09 -7.00 -6.23
N SER A 138 -16.96 -6.87 -5.22
CA SER A 138 -18.28 -6.27 -5.35
C SER A 138 -18.63 -5.44 -4.12
N ASP A 139 -19.56 -4.51 -4.30
CA ASP A 139 -20.14 -3.74 -3.20
C ASP A 139 -20.94 -4.63 -2.23
N SER A 140 -21.41 -5.79 -2.70
CA SER A 140 -22.24 -6.74 -1.95
C SER A 140 -21.46 -7.74 -1.10
N GLY A 141 -20.19 -8.03 -1.39
CA GLY A 141 -19.36 -8.96 -0.61
C GLY A 141 -18.80 -8.36 0.68
N ALA A 142 -18.98 -7.06 0.88
CA ALA A 142 -18.43 -6.29 1.98
C ALA A 142 -19.56 -5.61 2.76
N GLU A 143 -20.53 -6.37 3.28
CA GLU A 143 -21.73 -5.84 3.96
C GLU A 143 -21.42 -4.77 5.03
N HIS A 144 -20.27 -4.90 5.72
CA HIS A 144 -19.81 -3.94 6.72
C HIS A 144 -19.25 -2.62 6.15
N PHE A 145 -18.94 -2.60 4.87
CA PHE A 145 -18.28 -1.47 4.19
C PHE A 145 -19.11 -0.92 3.02
N ALA A 146 -20.31 -1.44 2.77
CA ALA A 146 -21.19 -0.96 1.72
C ALA A 146 -21.83 0.39 2.10
N PRO A 147 -21.81 1.42 1.23
CA PRO A 147 -21.18 1.43 -0.10
C PRO A 147 -19.64 1.55 0.01
N LEU A 148 -18.91 0.75 -0.78
CA LEU A 148 -17.45 0.80 -0.79
C LEU A 148 -16.96 2.15 -1.35
N PRO A 149 -15.86 2.69 -0.82
CA PRO A 149 -15.47 4.05 -1.14
C PRO A 149 -14.77 4.16 -2.49
N SER A 150 -14.91 5.33 -3.11
CA SER A 150 -14.23 5.71 -4.34
C SER A 150 -12.82 6.28 -4.11
N ARG A 151 -12.43 6.48 -2.85
CA ARG A 151 -11.09 6.94 -2.44
C ARG A 151 -10.61 6.14 -1.23
N PRO A 152 -9.29 6.02 -1.01
CA PRO A 152 -8.76 5.38 0.18
C PRO A 152 -9.23 6.07 1.47
N GLN A 153 -9.77 5.31 2.42
CA GLN A 153 -10.20 5.84 3.70
C GLN A 153 -10.27 4.78 4.80
N LEU A 154 -10.31 5.25 6.05
CA LEU A 154 -10.53 4.41 7.23
C LEU A 154 -12.03 4.16 7.44
N LEU A 155 -12.45 2.91 7.46
CA LEU A 155 -13.83 2.48 7.71
C LEU A 155 -13.84 1.29 8.65
N ALA A 156 -14.69 1.30 9.68
CA ALA A 156 -14.90 0.17 10.59
C ALA A 156 -13.60 -0.54 11.06
N GLY A 157 -12.56 0.23 11.42
CA GLY A 157 -11.27 -0.31 11.87
C GLY A 157 -10.37 -0.90 10.76
N SER A 158 -10.71 -0.70 9.49
CA SER A 158 -9.94 -1.16 8.33
C SER A 158 -9.60 0.00 7.40
N TRP A 159 -8.41 -0.04 6.82
CA TRP A 159 -8.06 0.81 5.69
C TRP A 159 -8.63 0.19 4.41
N VAL A 160 -9.52 0.90 3.73
CA VAL A 160 -10.20 0.43 2.52
C VAL A 160 -9.75 1.30 1.35
N GLU A 161 -9.16 0.68 0.33
CA GLU A 161 -8.66 1.37 -0.86
C GLU A 161 -9.20 0.77 -2.15
N PRO A 162 -9.73 1.59 -3.08
CA PRO A 162 -10.11 1.11 -4.40
C PRO A 162 -8.86 0.85 -5.26
N LEU A 163 -8.82 -0.33 -5.87
CA LEU A 163 -7.88 -0.71 -6.91
C LEU A 163 -8.60 -0.62 -8.25
N LEU A 164 -8.18 0.34 -9.07
CA LEU A 164 -8.78 0.61 -10.37
C LEU A 164 -7.86 0.07 -11.47
N PRO A 165 -8.40 -0.56 -12.52
CA PRO A 165 -7.61 -0.90 -13.69
C PRO A 165 -7.05 0.39 -14.32
N SER A 166 -5.95 0.28 -15.07
CA SER A 166 -5.38 1.45 -15.75
C SER A 166 -6.45 2.13 -16.61
N PRO A 167 -6.69 3.43 -16.42
CA PRO A 167 -7.75 4.12 -17.15
C PRO A 167 -7.43 4.11 -18.64
N THR A 168 -8.44 3.81 -19.47
CA THR A 168 -8.32 3.96 -20.91
C THR A 168 -8.46 5.44 -21.27
N LEU A 169 -7.38 6.05 -21.79
CA LEU A 169 -7.43 7.40 -22.33
C LEU A 169 -7.89 7.34 -23.80
N LEU A 170 -9.14 7.72 -24.08
CA LEU A 170 -9.64 7.89 -25.44
C LEU A 170 -9.36 9.32 -25.93
N ILE A 171 -8.54 9.43 -26.98
CA ILE A 171 -8.24 10.72 -27.63
C ILE A 171 -9.00 10.79 -28.95
N VAL A 172 -9.94 11.73 -29.06
CA VAL A 172 -10.71 11.97 -30.29
C VAL A 172 -10.08 13.13 -31.05
N GLY A 173 -9.35 12.79 -32.12
CA GLY A 173 -8.67 13.74 -33.01
C GLY A 173 -7.15 13.51 -33.05
N ALA A 174 -6.63 13.08 -34.21
CA ALA A 174 -5.21 12.73 -34.41
C ALA A 174 -4.34 13.93 -34.88
N GLY A 175 -4.71 15.15 -34.49
CA GLY A 175 -3.91 16.35 -34.78
C GLY A 175 -2.69 16.45 -33.86
N HIS A 176 -1.84 17.46 -34.09
CA HIS A 176 -0.62 17.68 -33.30
C HIS A 176 -0.83 17.70 -31.77
N CYS A 177 -2.00 18.14 -31.28
CA CYS A 177 -2.33 18.19 -29.86
C CYS A 177 -2.75 16.81 -29.33
N GLY A 178 -3.42 16.00 -30.16
CA GLY A 178 -3.84 14.66 -29.80
C GLY A 178 -2.64 13.72 -29.60
N LEU A 179 -1.58 13.91 -30.39
CA LEU A 179 -0.34 13.13 -30.27
C LEU A 179 0.43 13.47 -28.98
N SER A 180 0.58 14.75 -28.65
CA SER A 180 1.23 15.18 -27.41
C SER A 180 0.48 14.69 -26.17
N LEU A 181 -0.86 14.75 -26.18
CA LEU A 181 -1.68 14.24 -25.08
C LEU A 181 -1.58 12.72 -24.92
N ALA A 182 -1.41 11.98 -26.02
CA ALA A 182 -1.19 10.54 -25.96
C ALA A 182 0.15 10.19 -25.30
N GLN A 183 1.21 10.93 -25.62
CA GLN A 183 2.55 10.69 -25.09
C GLN A 183 2.66 10.94 -23.58
N GLU A 184 1.98 11.98 -23.07
CA GLU A 184 1.94 12.30 -21.65
C GLU A 184 1.03 11.35 -20.84
N GLY A 185 0.02 10.76 -21.47
CA GLY A 185 -0.98 9.91 -20.82
C GLY A 185 -0.61 8.43 -20.69
N ILE A 186 0.47 7.98 -21.33
CA ILE A 186 0.90 6.59 -21.35
C ILE A 186 2.11 6.43 -20.40
N PRO A 187 2.03 5.63 -19.32
CA PRO A 187 3.19 5.35 -18.49
C PRO A 187 4.29 4.64 -19.32
N GLU A 188 5.56 5.02 -19.12
CA GLU A 188 6.76 4.63 -19.90
C GLU A 188 6.97 3.11 -20.13
N THR A 189 6.19 2.24 -19.48
CA THR A 189 6.30 0.78 -19.60
C THR A 189 5.47 0.17 -20.75
N ALA A 190 4.81 0.97 -21.59
CA ALA A 190 3.94 0.46 -22.67
C ALA A 190 4.68 0.09 -23.98
N PHE A 191 5.98 0.36 -24.07
CA PHE A 191 6.81 0.01 -25.23
C PHE A 191 8.08 -0.72 -24.77
N SER A 192 7.96 -2.01 -24.50
CA SER A 192 9.09 -2.94 -24.45
C SER A 192 8.61 -4.36 -24.72
#